data_AF-A0A6J0U4N4-F1
#
_entry.id   AF-A0A6J0U4N4-F1
#
_cell.length_a   1.000
_cell.length_b   1.000
_cell.length_c   1.000
_cell.angle_alpha   90.00
_cell.angle_beta   90.00
_cell.angle_gamma   90.00
#
_symmetry.space_group_name_H-M   'P 1'
#
loop_
_entity.id
_entity.type
_entity.pdbx_description
1 polymer ?
#
loop_
_entity_poly.entity_id
_entity_poly.type
_entity_poly.pdbx_seq_one_letter_code
_entity_poly.pdbx_strand_id
1 'polypeptide(L)'
;MFLANTTAKGKDLGPYNSQGTEAEEGYPFRLQFPESQIFRVAGKVYGRCELARVLKKAGLDGYRGHTLTDWLCMAFYESHFDTSLVRYEFDGSTSNGIFQINSNIWCEDYKHLQPNKCHIHCSDLLTSSIRDDIVCAMKIAQGPRGLGAWMSWRENCDGRNSTIWLDDCKL
;
A
#
# COMPACT_ATOMS: atom_id res chain seq x y z
N MET A 1 -18.98 21.53 -54.81
CA MET A 1 -18.33 20.33 -54.27
C MET A 1 -18.57 20.32 -52.77
N PHE A 2 -19.22 19.27 -52.28
CA PHE A 2 -19.25 18.70 -50.92
C PHE A 2 -20.62 18.07 -50.67
N LEU A 3 -20.63 16.75 -50.78
CA LEU A 3 -21.67 15.86 -50.27
C LEU A 3 -21.46 15.69 -48.77
N ALA A 4 -22.54 15.65 -47.99
CA ALA A 4 -22.58 14.89 -46.75
C ALA A 4 -24.01 14.42 -46.51
N ASN A 5 -24.18 13.10 -46.53
CA ASN A 5 -25.37 12.38 -46.13
C ASN A 5 -24.85 11.21 -45.28
N THR A 6 -25.31 11.06 -44.04
CA THR A 6 -25.81 9.78 -43.49
C THR A 6 -26.26 9.92 -42.04
N THR A 7 -27.41 9.31 -41.82
CA THR A 7 -28.31 9.22 -40.68
C THR A 7 -27.83 8.31 -39.55
N ALA A 8 -28.13 8.66 -38.30
CA ALA A 8 -28.16 7.75 -37.16
C ALA A 8 -29.61 7.44 -36.76
N LYS A 9 -29.96 6.16 -36.61
CA LYS A 9 -31.27 5.67 -36.14
C LYS A 9 -31.16 5.15 -34.70
N GLY A 10 -32.04 5.63 -33.82
CA GLY A 10 -32.25 5.12 -32.47
C GLY A 10 -32.93 3.75 -32.45
N LYS A 11 -32.86 3.08 -31.28
CA LYS A 11 -33.59 1.85 -30.97
C LYS A 11 -34.26 1.96 -29.60
N ASP A 12 -35.53 1.60 -29.60
CA ASP A 12 -36.51 1.65 -28.52
C ASP A 12 -36.28 0.63 -27.38
N LEU A 13 -36.81 0.99 -26.22
CA LEU A 13 -36.91 0.21 -24.99
C LEU A 13 -38.11 -0.76 -25.03
N GLY A 14 -37.91 -2.02 -24.61
CA GLY A 14 -38.95 -3.03 -24.39
C GLY A 14 -39.12 -3.40 -22.90
N PRO A 15 -40.23 -4.06 -22.50
CA PRO A 15 -40.85 -3.85 -21.19
C PRO A 15 -40.44 -4.83 -20.08
N TYR A 16 -40.63 -4.34 -18.85
CA TYR A 16 -40.43 -4.97 -17.54
C TYR A 16 -41.49 -6.06 -17.25
N ASN A 17 -41.12 -7.19 -16.65
CA ASN A 17 -42.06 -8.18 -16.14
C ASN A 17 -41.64 -8.67 -14.73
N SER A 18 -42.59 -8.68 -13.82
CA SER A 18 -42.44 -8.94 -12.39
C SER A 18 -43.40 -10.05 -11.97
N GLN A 19 -42.89 -11.23 -11.62
CA GLN A 19 -43.65 -12.24 -10.88
C GLN A 19 -42.70 -13.02 -9.96
N GLY A 20 -42.97 -12.96 -8.65
CA GLY A 20 -42.31 -13.76 -7.63
C GLY A 20 -43.07 -15.06 -7.36
N THR A 21 -42.37 -16.05 -6.80
CA THR A 21 -42.93 -17.11 -5.96
C THR A 21 -41.87 -17.52 -4.93
N GLU A 22 -42.26 -17.50 -3.66
CA GLU A 22 -41.50 -18.04 -2.53
C GLU A 22 -41.76 -19.55 -2.41
N ALA A 23 -40.71 -20.30 -2.09
CA ALA A 23 -40.80 -21.57 -1.39
C ALA A 23 -39.49 -21.79 -0.64
N GLU A 24 -39.50 -21.50 0.67
CA GLU A 24 -38.44 -21.88 1.60
C GLU A 24 -38.64 -23.33 2.04
N GLU A 25 -37.70 -24.21 1.74
CA GLU A 25 -37.48 -25.44 2.50
C GLU A 25 -35.98 -25.76 2.59
N GLY A 26 -35.46 -25.85 3.82
CA GLY A 26 -34.26 -26.64 4.16
C GLY A 26 -32.93 -25.89 4.19
N TYR A 27 -32.53 -25.45 5.39
CA TYR A 27 -31.16 -25.00 5.66
C TYR A 27 -30.28 -26.17 6.10
N PRO A 28 -29.30 -26.61 5.28
CA PRO A 28 -28.05 -27.12 5.81
C PRO A 28 -26.88 -26.27 5.29
N PHE A 29 -26.34 -25.47 6.21
CA PHE A 29 -24.97 -24.96 6.28
C PHE A 29 -24.15 -24.92 4.98
N ARG A 30 -24.18 -23.78 4.27
CA ARG A 30 -23.10 -23.36 3.37
C ARG A 30 -22.72 -21.93 3.73
N LEU A 31 -21.67 -21.75 4.52
CA LEU A 31 -21.06 -20.43 4.69
C LEU A 31 -20.45 -20.02 3.35
N GLN A 32 -21.25 -19.35 2.53
CA GLN A 32 -20.81 -18.67 1.32
C GLN A 32 -20.27 -17.31 1.76
N PHE A 33 -18.98 -17.23 2.04
CA PHE A 33 -18.32 -15.94 2.18
C PHE A 33 -18.13 -15.34 0.78
N PRO A 34 -18.70 -14.16 0.48
CA PRO A 34 -18.48 -13.49 -0.80
C PRO A 34 -17.06 -12.92 -0.84
N GLU A 35 -16.42 -13.04 -1.99
CA GLU A 35 -14.99 -12.78 -2.24
C GLU A 35 -14.58 -11.28 -2.24
N SER A 36 -15.26 -10.39 -1.50
CA SER A 36 -15.06 -8.94 -1.76
C SER A 36 -15.28 -7.92 -0.64
N GLN A 37 -15.23 -8.27 0.64
CA GLN A 37 -15.14 -7.22 1.70
C GLN A 37 -13.98 -7.44 2.67
N ILE A 38 -12.78 -7.11 2.21
CA ILE A 38 -11.70 -6.71 3.12
C ILE A 38 -12.09 -5.34 3.66
N PHE A 39 -12.53 -5.27 4.92
CA PHE A 39 -12.61 -4.00 5.63
C PHE A 39 -11.19 -3.44 5.75
N ARG A 40 -10.84 -2.46 4.90
CA ARG A 40 -9.57 -1.75 5.01
C ARG A 40 -9.60 -0.91 6.28
N VAL A 41 -8.79 -1.29 7.26
CA VAL A 41 -8.66 -0.58 8.53
C VAL A 41 -7.91 0.72 8.27
N ALA A 42 -8.42 1.83 8.81
CA ALA A 42 -7.80 3.14 8.69
C ALA A 42 -6.34 3.12 9.18
N GLY A 43 -5.47 3.94 8.56
CA GLY A 43 -4.08 4.08 8.96
C GLY A 43 -3.90 4.51 10.43
N LYS A 44 -2.70 4.33 10.96
CA LYS A 44 -2.36 4.66 12.35
C LYS A 44 -0.91 5.14 12.48
N VAL A 45 -0.61 5.76 13.61
CA VAL A 45 0.76 6.04 14.05
C VAL A 45 1.24 4.90 14.95
N TYR A 46 2.32 4.22 14.56
CA TYR A 46 2.93 3.17 15.38
C TYR A 46 3.78 3.74 16.52
N GLY A 47 3.77 3.06 17.68
CA GLY A 47 4.80 3.28 18.69
C GLY A 47 6.15 2.70 18.26
N ARG A 48 7.28 3.32 18.64
CA ARG A 48 8.64 2.87 18.28
C ARG A 48 8.88 1.38 18.55
N CYS A 49 8.66 0.92 19.79
CA CYS A 49 8.86 -0.49 20.13
C CYS A 49 7.76 -1.41 19.58
N GLU A 50 6.56 -0.89 19.30
CA GLU A 50 5.52 -1.66 18.61
C GLU A 50 5.97 -1.97 17.19
N LEU A 51 6.41 -0.94 16.45
CA LEU A 51 6.94 -1.08 15.10
C LEU A 51 8.16 -2.00 15.08
N ALA A 52 9.09 -1.84 16.02
CA ALA A 52 10.28 -2.68 16.12
C ALA A 52 9.93 -4.18 16.19
N ARG A 53 8.92 -4.56 16.99
CA ARG A 53 8.45 -5.96 17.06
C ARG A 53 7.83 -6.43 15.75
N VAL A 54 7.02 -5.59 15.11
CA VAL A 54 6.39 -5.93 13.82
C VAL A 54 7.45 -6.16 12.75
N LEU A 55 8.42 -5.25 12.62
CA LEU A 55 9.50 -5.35 11.64
C LEU A 55 10.42 -6.55 11.92
N LYS A 56 10.77 -6.78 13.19
CA LYS A 56 11.56 -7.96 13.60
C LYS A 56 10.83 -9.26 13.26
N LYS A 57 9.54 -9.36 13.60
CA LYS A 57 8.71 -10.54 13.30
C LYS A 57 8.57 -10.77 11.79
N ALA A 58 8.56 -9.71 10.99
CA ALA A 58 8.53 -9.78 9.54
C ALA A 58 9.90 -10.10 8.90
N GLY A 59 10.97 -10.23 9.70
CA GLY A 59 12.29 -10.66 9.23
C GLY A 59 13.15 -9.54 8.62
N LEU A 60 12.91 -8.27 8.99
CA LEU A 60 13.71 -7.15 8.48
C LEU A 60 15.06 -7.00 9.19
N ASP A 61 15.22 -7.59 10.38
CA ASP A 61 16.48 -7.53 11.12
C ASP A 61 17.57 -8.35 10.40
N GLY A 62 18.56 -7.67 9.82
CA GLY A 62 19.60 -8.27 8.98
C GLY A 62 19.20 -8.43 7.50
N TYR A 63 17.99 -8.01 7.09
CA TYR A 63 17.57 -8.14 5.70
C TYR A 63 18.48 -7.32 4.79
N ARG A 64 19.14 -8.01 3.85
CA ARG A 64 20.13 -7.42 2.93
C ARG A 64 21.26 -6.66 3.64
N GLY A 65 21.60 -7.06 4.87
CA GLY A 65 22.66 -6.43 5.66
C GLY A 65 22.23 -5.17 6.42
N HIS A 66 20.95 -4.79 6.37
CA HIS A 66 20.42 -3.68 7.14
C HIS A 66 19.87 -4.16 8.48
N THR A 67 20.22 -3.45 9.54
CA THR A 67 19.80 -3.73 10.92
C THR A 67 18.35 -3.33 11.14
N LEU A 68 17.69 -3.89 12.16
CA LEU A 68 16.37 -3.43 12.58
C LEU A 68 16.32 -1.92 12.86
N THR A 69 17.40 -1.35 13.39
CA THR A 69 17.51 0.09 13.67
C THR A 69 17.52 0.94 12.40
N ASP A 70 18.09 0.44 11.30
CA ASP A 70 18.08 1.15 10.02
C ASP A 70 16.65 1.32 9.48
N TRP A 71 15.85 0.26 9.56
CA TRP A 71 14.44 0.28 9.14
C TRP A 71 13.58 1.21 10.01
N LEU A 72 13.81 1.21 11.32
CA LEU A 72 13.14 2.13 12.24
C LEU A 72 13.52 3.58 11.97
N CYS A 73 14.81 3.86 11.78
CA CYS A 73 15.28 5.19 11.45
C CYS A 73 14.65 5.69 10.14
N MET A 74 14.66 4.85 9.09
CA MET A 74 14.01 5.17 7.82
C MET A 74 12.53 5.50 8.01
N ALA A 75 11.76 4.62 8.64
CA ALA A 75 10.33 4.82 8.86
C ALA A 75 10.02 6.12 9.62
N PHE A 76 10.87 6.49 10.59
CA PHE A 76 10.71 7.73 11.32
C PHE A 76 10.93 8.96 10.45
N TYR A 77 12.03 9.01 9.70
CA TYR A 77 12.35 10.17 8.87
C TYR A 77 11.45 10.29 7.64
N GLU A 78 10.89 9.18 7.15
CA GLU A 78 9.92 9.19 6.05
C GLU A 78 8.53 9.64 6.51
N SER A 79 8.00 9.09 7.62
CA SER A 79 6.59 9.25 7.99
C SER A 79 6.30 9.55 9.45
N HIS A 80 7.31 9.64 10.31
CA HIS A 80 7.13 9.65 11.77
C HIS A 80 6.28 8.48 12.27
N PHE A 81 6.41 7.32 11.61
CA PHE A 81 5.64 6.10 11.86
C PHE A 81 4.14 6.15 11.54
N ASP A 82 3.69 7.16 10.80
CA ASP A 82 2.30 7.31 10.36
C ASP A 82 2.04 6.53 9.07
N THR A 83 1.23 5.47 9.15
CA THR A 83 0.85 4.69 7.97
C THR A 83 -0.18 5.39 7.09
N SER A 84 -0.85 6.44 7.57
CA SER A 84 -1.84 7.19 6.78
C SER A 84 -1.23 8.31 5.94
N LEU A 85 0.08 8.56 6.07
CA LEU A 85 0.74 9.70 5.47
C LEU A 85 0.82 9.57 3.93
N VAL A 86 0.29 10.57 3.25
CA VAL A 86 0.43 10.77 1.80
C VAL A 86 1.11 12.10 1.54
N ARG A 87 2.21 12.07 0.78
CA ARG A 87 2.90 13.27 0.29
C ARG A 87 2.69 13.39 -1.21
N TYR A 88 2.32 14.59 -1.66
CA TYR A 88 2.21 14.90 -3.08
C TYR A 88 3.54 15.43 -3.59
N GLU A 89 4.04 14.84 -4.67
CA GLU A 89 5.30 15.22 -5.30
C GLU A 89 5.07 16.18 -6.48
N PHE A 90 6.10 16.92 -6.85
CA PHE A 90 6.02 17.92 -7.93
C PHE A 90 5.69 17.31 -9.30
N ASP A 91 6.08 16.05 -9.54
CA ASP A 91 5.80 15.32 -10.78
C ASP A 91 4.37 14.78 -10.87
N GLY A 92 3.52 15.07 -9.87
CA GLY A 92 2.14 14.61 -9.79
C GLY A 92 1.98 13.25 -9.10
N SER A 93 3.08 12.53 -8.86
CA SER A 93 3.07 11.29 -8.10
C SER A 93 2.81 11.51 -6.61
N THR A 94 2.60 10.42 -5.89
CA THR A 94 2.43 10.44 -4.43
C THR A 94 3.39 9.48 -3.76
N SER A 95 3.90 9.86 -2.59
CA SER A 95 4.66 9.00 -1.69
C SER A 95 3.74 8.56 -0.56
N ASN A 96 3.60 7.25 -0.35
CA ASN A 96 2.50 6.66 0.43
C ASN A 96 2.99 5.80 1.61
N GLY A 97 2.30 5.92 2.74
CA GLY A 97 2.43 5.00 3.86
C GLY A 97 3.70 5.19 4.68
N ILE A 98 3.99 4.19 5.52
CA ILE A 98 5.02 4.32 6.56
C ILE A 98 6.45 4.47 6.00
N PHE A 99 6.66 3.93 4.79
CA PHE A 99 7.95 4.01 4.08
C PHE A 99 7.91 4.97 2.88
N GLN A 100 6.86 5.80 2.75
CA GLN A 100 6.72 6.81 1.69
C GLN A 100 7.02 6.23 0.28
N ILE A 101 6.35 5.12 -0.06
CA ILE A 101 6.55 4.40 -1.31
C ILE A 101 5.86 5.16 -2.44
N ASN A 102 6.64 5.49 -3.48
CA ASN A 102 6.22 6.41 -4.53
C ASN A 102 5.39 5.74 -5.66
N SER A 103 4.27 6.36 -6.04
CA SER A 103 3.31 5.86 -7.05
C SER A 103 3.81 5.94 -8.50
N ASN A 104 4.90 6.66 -8.76
CA ASN A 104 5.53 6.70 -10.09
C ASN A 104 6.15 5.34 -10.46
N ILE A 105 6.54 4.51 -9.48
CA ILE A 105 7.34 3.29 -9.74
C ILE A 105 6.84 2.03 -9.02
N TRP A 106 6.15 2.16 -7.88
CA TRP A 106 5.99 1.01 -6.98
C TRP A 106 4.54 0.56 -6.78
N CYS A 107 3.56 1.46 -6.83
CA CYS A 107 2.15 1.14 -6.61
C CYS A 107 1.26 1.87 -7.62
N GLU A 108 0.04 1.36 -7.84
CA GLU A 108 -0.94 1.98 -8.74
C GLU A 108 -1.82 3.00 -8.02
N ASP A 109 -1.92 4.21 -8.58
CA ASP A 109 -2.73 5.33 -8.06
C ASP A 109 -3.91 5.73 -8.99
N TYR A 110 -4.13 4.98 -10.07
CA TYR A 110 -5.12 5.23 -11.14
C TYR A 110 -4.97 6.56 -11.90
N LYS A 111 -3.96 7.39 -11.57
CA LYS A 111 -3.73 8.70 -12.18
C LYS A 111 -2.71 8.62 -13.32
N HIS A 112 -1.78 7.67 -13.23
CA HIS A 112 -0.65 7.58 -14.14
C HIS A 112 -0.51 6.16 -14.70
N LEU A 113 -0.15 6.03 -15.99
CA LEU A 113 0.23 4.76 -16.63
C LEU A 113 1.65 4.38 -16.19
N GLN A 114 1.80 3.94 -14.94
CA GLN A 114 3.11 3.72 -14.32
C GLN A 114 3.43 2.25 -14.13
N PRO A 115 4.72 1.90 -14.05
CA PRO A 115 5.11 0.58 -13.60
C PRO A 115 4.62 0.39 -12.15
N ASN A 116 3.68 -0.53 -11.94
CA ASN A 116 3.24 -0.96 -10.61
C ASN A 116 4.14 -2.12 -10.15
N LYS A 117 5.39 -1.83 -9.77
CA LYS A 117 6.37 -2.90 -9.48
C LYS A 117 6.01 -3.76 -8.29
N CYS A 118 5.25 -3.27 -7.31
CA CYS A 118 4.81 -4.08 -6.18
C CYS A 118 3.49 -4.82 -6.43
N HIS A 119 2.81 -4.54 -7.55
CA HIS A 119 1.51 -5.14 -7.90
C HIS A 119 0.44 -4.92 -6.83
N ILE A 120 0.37 -3.70 -6.28
CA ILE A 120 -0.58 -3.27 -5.25
C ILE A 120 -1.18 -1.92 -5.60
N HIS A 121 -2.32 -1.57 -5.00
CA HIS A 121 -2.80 -0.19 -5.05
C HIS A 121 -2.11 0.64 -3.98
N CYS A 122 -1.83 1.92 -4.26
CA CYS A 122 -1.19 2.78 -3.26
C CYS A 122 -2.03 2.93 -1.99
N SER A 123 -3.35 2.73 -2.08
CA SER A 123 -4.26 2.71 -0.94
C SER A 123 -4.11 1.47 -0.03
N ASP A 124 -3.44 0.40 -0.47
CA ASP A 124 -3.10 -0.75 0.39
C ASP A 124 -1.99 -0.38 1.39
N LEU A 125 -1.15 0.61 1.05
CA LEU A 125 -0.08 1.15 1.90
C LEU A 125 -0.58 2.10 2.99
N LEU A 126 -1.89 2.46 2.96
CA LEU A 126 -2.48 3.46 3.84
C LEU A 126 -3.32 2.84 4.97
N THR A 127 -3.16 1.54 5.21
CA THR A 127 -3.92 0.81 6.22
C THR A 127 -3.18 0.75 7.56
N SER A 128 -3.84 0.34 8.64
CA SER A 128 -3.15 0.11 9.92
C SER A 128 -2.16 -1.06 9.88
N SER A 129 -2.20 -1.91 8.86
CA SER A 129 -1.36 -3.10 8.71
C SER A 129 -0.27 -2.84 7.68
N ILE A 130 0.98 -2.78 8.13
CA ILE A 130 2.14 -2.49 7.27
C ILE A 130 2.68 -3.70 6.50
N ARG A 131 1.86 -4.74 6.27
CA ARG A 131 2.33 -5.96 5.59
C ARG A 131 2.72 -5.67 4.14
N ASP A 132 1.86 -4.94 3.42
CA ASP A 132 2.11 -4.61 2.01
C ASP A 132 3.24 -3.59 1.87
N ASP A 133 3.33 -2.64 2.81
CA ASP A 133 4.45 -1.71 2.96
C ASP A 133 5.78 -2.46 3.11
N ILE A 134 5.85 -3.43 4.03
CA ILE A 134 7.05 -4.24 4.28
C ILE A 134 7.45 -5.01 3.02
N VAL A 135 6.51 -5.72 2.39
CA VAL A 135 6.78 -6.54 1.21
C VAL A 135 7.32 -5.66 0.07
N CYS A 136 6.71 -4.50 -0.15
CA CYS A 136 7.13 -3.58 -1.18
C CYS A 136 8.49 -2.94 -0.85
N ALA A 137 8.71 -2.48 0.40
CA ALA A 137 10.00 -1.92 0.82
C ALA A 137 11.14 -2.94 0.75
N MET A 138 10.89 -4.20 1.09
CA MET A 138 11.86 -5.30 0.88
C MET A 138 12.21 -5.46 -0.60
N LYS A 139 11.23 -5.35 -1.51
CA LYS A 139 11.47 -5.39 -2.96
C LYS A 139 12.33 -4.22 -3.43
N ILE A 140 12.10 -3.01 -2.91
CA ILE A 140 12.91 -1.82 -3.20
C ILE A 140 14.36 -2.04 -2.72
N ALA A 141 14.53 -2.54 -1.49
CA ALA A 141 15.84 -2.79 -0.87
C ALA A 141 16.64 -3.94 -1.52
N GLN A 142 16.04 -4.74 -2.41
CA GLN A 142 16.79 -5.68 -3.26
C GLN A 142 17.56 -4.97 -4.38
N GLY A 143 17.21 -3.72 -4.69
CA GLY A 143 17.92 -2.91 -5.66
C GLY A 143 19.37 -2.62 -5.24
N PRO A 144 20.22 -2.17 -6.17
CA PRO A 144 21.65 -1.98 -5.94
C PRO A 144 21.99 -0.94 -4.86
N ARG A 145 21.02 -0.09 -4.48
CA ARG A 145 21.20 0.92 -3.43
C ARG A 145 20.75 0.47 -2.04
N GLY A 146 20.09 -0.70 -1.89
CA GLY A 146 19.50 -1.10 -0.61
C GLY A 146 18.55 -0.04 -0.06
N LEU A 147 18.66 0.27 1.25
CA LEU A 147 17.95 1.41 1.86
C LEU A 147 18.39 2.78 1.34
N GLY A 148 19.52 2.88 0.64
CA GLY A 148 19.94 4.08 -0.08
C GLY A 148 19.04 4.46 -1.27
N ALA A 149 17.98 3.70 -1.53
CA ALA A 149 16.87 4.12 -2.38
C ALA A 149 16.14 5.35 -1.80
N TRP A 150 16.04 5.46 -0.47
CA TRP A 150 15.40 6.55 0.25
C TRP A 150 16.39 7.67 0.56
N MET A 151 16.06 8.90 0.17
CA MET A 151 16.91 10.06 0.42
C MET A 151 17.02 10.37 1.92
N SER A 152 15.89 10.34 2.62
CA SER A 152 15.82 10.64 4.05
C SER A 152 16.66 9.67 4.88
N TRP A 153 16.71 8.39 4.49
CA TRP A 153 17.58 7.40 5.15
C TRP A 153 19.07 7.72 4.95
N ARG A 154 19.50 8.09 3.74
CA ARG A 154 20.92 8.45 3.48
C ARG A 154 21.37 9.65 4.31
N GLU A 155 20.50 10.64 4.49
CA GLU A 155 20.85 11.88 5.20
C GLU A 155 20.86 11.70 6.72
N ASN A 156 19.95 10.86 7.24
CA ASN A 156 19.64 10.82 8.66
C ASN A 156 20.00 9.51 9.36
N CYS A 157 20.28 8.43 8.62
CA CYS A 157 20.42 7.08 9.19
C CYS A 157 21.72 6.39 8.77
N ASP A 158 22.14 6.54 7.52
CA ASP A 158 23.31 5.85 6.97
C ASP A 158 24.60 6.16 7.77
N GLY A 159 25.33 5.10 8.14
CA GLY A 159 26.56 5.19 8.94
C GLY A 159 26.39 5.67 10.39
N ARG A 160 25.16 5.86 10.89
CA ARG A 160 24.92 6.35 12.25
C ARG A 160 24.68 5.22 13.23
N ASN A 161 25.30 5.32 14.42
CA ASN A 161 24.96 4.42 15.51
C ASN A 161 23.55 4.72 16.02
N SER A 162 22.68 3.71 15.89
CA SER A 162 21.24 3.84 15.91
C SER A 162 20.60 3.03 17.06
N THR A 163 21.37 2.71 18.11
CA THR A 163 20.89 1.95 19.27
C THR A 163 19.67 2.58 19.93
N ILE A 164 19.57 3.91 19.90
CA ILE A 164 18.43 4.68 20.44
C ILE A 164 17.06 4.21 19.92
N TRP A 165 17.01 3.64 18.72
CA TRP A 165 15.76 3.13 18.15
C TRP A 165 15.24 1.90 18.88
N LEU A 166 16.09 1.18 19.62
CA LEU A 166 15.74 -0.01 20.38
C LEU A 166 15.88 0.15 21.90
N ASP A 167 16.31 1.32 22.38
CA ASP A 167 16.37 1.61 23.82
C ASP A 167 15.02 1.32 24.48
N ASP A 168 15.04 0.56 25.57
CA ASP A 168 13.87 0.09 26.35
C ASP A 168 12.86 -0.79 25.60
N CYS A 169 13.15 -1.21 24.36
CA CYS A 169 12.29 -2.13 23.64
C CYS A 169 12.50 -3.59 24.08
N LYS A 170 11.43 -4.23 24.57
CA LYS A 170 11.38 -5.68 24.79
C LYS A 170 10.99 -6.38 23.48
N LEU A 171 11.98 -6.92 22.76
CA LEU A 171 11.86 -7.54 21.43
C LEU A 171 11.90 -9.06 21.42
#